data_AF-A0AAU3GE92-F1
#
_entry.id   AF-A0AAU3GE92-F1
#
_cell.length_a   1.000
_cell.length_b   1.000
_cell.length_c   1.000
_cell.angle_alpha   90.00
_cell.angle_beta   90.00
_cell.angle_gamma   90.00
#
_symmetry.space_group_name_H-M   'P 1'
#
loop_
_entity.id
_entity.type
_entity.pdbx_description
1 polymer ?
#
loop_
_entity_poly.entity_id
_entity_poly.type
_entity_poly.pdbx_seq_one_letter_code
_entity_poly.pdbx_strand_id
1 'polypeptide(L)'
;MSTPSRRALQLLANAEHAILYAVCVFLLILATGVLVQLGFSIVQSHSSWPEAIIITIEELLLVLIVLEIFVTVLTHLQGGHLLLEPFIIVGIIALVRHILSVVVRHTVTQTPQLGREQLIELTTYAGAAFLLVAGLALARWSRRWPSETASPRS
;
A
#
# COMPACT_ATOMS: atom_id res chain seq x y z
N MET A 1 -25.33 7.18 34.82
CA MET A 1 -24.45 6.76 33.71
C MET A 1 -23.69 5.51 34.15
N SER A 2 -24.12 4.34 33.71
CA SER A 2 -23.49 3.05 34.03
C SER A 2 -22.13 2.95 33.34
N THR A 3 -21.07 2.83 34.13
CA THR A 3 -19.72 2.56 33.64
C THR A 3 -19.72 1.23 32.87
N PRO A 4 -19.23 1.18 31.62
CA PRO A 4 -19.15 -0.06 30.87
C PRO A 4 -18.31 -1.09 31.63
N SER A 5 -18.81 -2.34 31.70
CA SER A 5 -18.19 -3.38 32.52
C SER A 5 -16.75 -3.65 32.07
N ARG A 6 -15.80 -3.69 33.02
CA ARG A 6 -14.39 -4.08 32.77
C ARG A 6 -14.26 -5.36 31.93
N ARG A 7 -15.24 -6.27 32.04
CA ARG A 7 -15.30 -7.53 31.27
C ARG A 7 -15.56 -7.32 29.79
N ALA A 8 -16.45 -6.41 29.41
CA ALA A 8 -16.73 -6.10 28.00
C ALA A 8 -15.49 -5.50 27.31
N LEU A 9 -14.77 -4.62 28.01
CA LEU A 9 -13.50 -4.06 27.55
C LEU A 9 -12.42 -5.13 27.38
N GLN A 10 -12.31 -6.07 28.32
CA GLN A 10 -11.36 -7.20 28.23
C GLN A 10 -11.69 -8.16 27.08
N LEU A 11 -12.97 -8.48 26.88
CA LEU A 11 -13.41 -9.32 25.76
C LEU A 11 -13.12 -8.66 24.42
N LEU A 12 -13.36 -7.35 24.32
CA LEU A 12 -13.06 -6.60 23.10
C LEU A 12 -11.56 -6.53 22.82
N ALA A 13 -10.75 -6.28 23.85
CA ALA A 13 -9.28 -6.28 23.72
C ALA A 13 -8.73 -7.65 23.31
N ASN A 14 -9.23 -8.74 23.89
CA ASN A 14 -8.83 -10.09 23.50
C ASN A 14 -9.25 -10.43 22.06
N ALA A 15 -10.46 -10.03 21.66
CA ALA A 15 -10.95 -10.22 20.31
C ALA A 15 -10.11 -9.43 19.29
N GLU A 16 -9.74 -8.19 19.61
CA GLU A 16 -8.84 -7.36 18.80
C GLU A 16 -7.49 -8.08 18.57
N HIS A 17 -6.85 -8.54 19.64
CA HIS A 17 -5.57 -9.26 19.54
C HIS A 17 -5.70 -10.55 18.72
N ALA A 18 -6.78 -11.31 18.91
CA ALA A 18 -7.02 -12.54 18.15
C ALA A 18 -7.17 -12.25 16.65
N ILE A 19 -7.90 -11.20 16.28
CA ILE A 19 -8.08 -10.78 14.88
C ILE A 19 -6.74 -10.33 14.29
N LEU A 20 -5.99 -9.50 14.99
CA LEU A 20 -4.69 -9.01 14.52
C LEU A 20 -3.70 -10.16 14.31
N TYR A 21 -3.69 -11.14 15.21
CA TYR A 21 -2.85 -12.33 15.07
C TYR A 21 -3.25 -13.15 13.84
N ALA A 22 -4.56 -13.35 13.62
CA ALA A 22 -5.07 -14.02 12.44
C ALA A 22 -4.70 -13.27 11.14
N VAL A 23 -4.78 -11.93 11.13
CA VAL A 23 -4.36 -11.09 10.01
C VAL A 23 -2.87 -11.25 9.74
N CYS A 24 -2.01 -11.20 10.77
CA CYS A 24 -0.57 -11.43 10.62
C CYS A 24 -0.26 -12.78 9.97
N VAL A 25 -0.89 -13.86 10.45
CA VAL A 25 -0.71 -15.20 9.89
C VAL A 25 -1.17 -15.25 8.43
N PHE A 26 -2.34 -14.66 8.13
CA PHE A 26 -2.87 -14.62 6.77
C PHE A 26 -1.96 -13.85 5.80
N LEU A 27 -1.44 -12.70 6.21
CA LEU A 27 -0.50 -11.91 5.41
C LEU A 27 0.79 -12.68 5.13
N LEU A 28 1.32 -13.42 6.11
CA LEU A 28 2.50 -14.27 5.92
C LEU A 28 2.26 -15.40 4.92
N ILE A 29 1.12 -16.08 5.02
CA ILE A 29 0.73 -17.14 4.08
C ILE A 29 0.62 -16.56 2.66
N LEU A 30 -0.03 -15.40 2.52
CA LEU A 30 -0.22 -14.74 1.23
C LEU A 30 1.12 -14.30 0.61
N ALA A 31 1.98 -13.62 1.37
CA ALA A 31 3.30 -13.22 0.90
C ALA A 31 4.15 -14.43 0.48
N THR A 32 4.13 -15.49 1.28
CA THR A 32 4.87 -16.73 0.98
C THR A 32 4.32 -17.41 -0.27
N GLY A 33 2.99 -17.50 -0.41
CA GLY A 33 2.34 -18.09 -1.57
C GLY A 33 2.72 -17.39 -2.88
N VAL A 34 2.69 -16.06 -2.89
CA VAL A 34 3.11 -15.27 -4.06
C VAL A 34 4.59 -15.48 -4.37
N LEU A 35 5.48 -15.48 -3.36
CA LEU A 35 6.91 -15.73 -3.58
C LEU A 35 7.20 -17.12 -4.15
N VAL A 36 6.50 -18.14 -3.67
CA VAL A 36 6.64 -19.51 -4.17
C VAL A 36 6.16 -19.59 -5.62
N GLN A 37 5.01 -19.00 -5.93
CA GLN A 37 4.48 -18.93 -7.29
C GLN A 37 5.45 -18.21 -8.24
N LEU A 38 5.99 -17.06 -7.81
CA LEU A 38 6.98 -16.31 -8.57
C LEU A 38 8.22 -17.15 -8.88
N GLY A 39 8.75 -17.87 -7.89
CA GLY A 39 9.89 -18.76 -8.06
C GLY A 39 9.62 -19.87 -9.09
N PHE A 40 8.44 -20.50 -9.02
CA PHE A 40 8.01 -21.51 -9.99
C PHE A 40 7.84 -20.94 -11.40
N SER A 41 7.30 -19.73 -11.52
CA SER A 41 7.12 -19.03 -12.80
C SER A 41 8.47 -18.74 -13.46
N ILE A 42 9.46 -18.26 -12.71
CA ILE A 42 10.80 -17.95 -13.25
C ILE A 42 11.51 -19.22 -13.75
N VAL A 43 11.41 -20.32 -13.02
CA VAL A 43 12.08 -21.59 -13.38
C VAL A 43 11.44 -22.26 -14.60
N GLN A 44 10.11 -22.17 -14.76
CA GLN A 44 9.40 -22.81 -15.87
C GLN A 44 9.23 -21.90 -17.10
N SER A 45 9.42 -20.59 -16.96
CA SER A 45 9.14 -19.65 -18.04
C SER A 45 10.13 -19.78 -19.20
N HIS A 46 9.58 -19.87 -20.41
CA HIS A 46 10.29 -19.76 -21.70
C HIS A 46 10.08 -18.36 -22.34
N SER A 47 9.60 -17.38 -21.57
CA SER A 47 9.24 -16.05 -22.08
C SER A 47 10.45 -15.18 -22.43
N SER A 48 10.24 -14.17 -23.25
CA SER A 48 11.24 -13.13 -23.54
C SER A 48 11.68 -12.41 -22.26
N TRP A 49 12.98 -12.14 -22.15
CA TRP A 49 13.62 -11.55 -20.97
C TRP A 49 12.98 -10.24 -20.45
N PRO A 50 12.57 -9.27 -21.30
CA PRO A 50 12.00 -8.02 -20.81
C PRO A 50 10.65 -8.20 -20.11
N GLU A 51 9.77 -9.03 -20.66
CA GLU A 51 8.42 -9.23 -20.13
C GLU A 51 8.45 -9.97 -18.77
N ALA A 52 9.32 -10.98 -18.67
CA ALA A 52 9.53 -11.73 -17.43
C ALA A 52 9.96 -10.85 -16.26
N ILE A 53 10.78 -9.83 -16.52
CA ILE A 53 11.31 -8.92 -15.50
C ILE A 53 10.20 -8.03 -14.94
N ILE A 54 9.28 -7.54 -15.79
CA ILE A 54 8.19 -6.65 -15.35
C ILE A 54 7.24 -7.41 -14.43
N ILE A 55 6.81 -8.60 -14.88
CA ILE A 55 5.89 -9.46 -14.13
C ILE A 55 6.53 -9.83 -12.78
N THR A 56 7.83 -10.13 -12.79
CA THR A 56 8.59 -10.41 -11.57
C THR A 56 8.61 -9.20 -10.63
N ILE A 57 8.89 -7.99 -11.12
CA ILE A 57 8.90 -6.78 -10.29
C ILE A 57 7.50 -6.50 -9.74
N GLU A 58 6.46 -6.71 -10.53
CA GLU A 58 5.07 -6.56 -10.09
C GLU A 58 4.72 -7.50 -8.93
N GLU A 59 5.00 -8.78 -9.08
CA GLU A 59 4.76 -9.79 -8.03
C GLU A 59 5.59 -9.49 -6.77
N LEU A 60 6.84 -9.06 -6.94
CA LEU A 60 7.69 -8.63 -5.82
C LEU A 60 7.16 -7.37 -5.12
N LEU A 61 6.64 -6.40 -5.86
CA LEU A 61 6.03 -5.20 -5.28
C LEU A 61 4.77 -5.55 -4.49
N LEU A 62 3.96 -6.49 -4.98
CA LEU A 62 2.82 -7.03 -4.23
C LEU A 62 3.27 -7.68 -2.91
N VAL A 63 4.29 -8.55 -2.95
CA VAL A 63 4.85 -9.18 -1.74
C VAL A 63 5.33 -8.12 -0.76
N LEU A 64 6.00 -7.09 -1.24
CA LEU A 64 6.49 -6.02 -0.39
C LEU A 64 5.36 -5.19 0.23
N ILE A 65 4.25 -4.95 -0.47
CA ILE A 65 3.05 -4.31 0.13
C ILE A 65 2.53 -5.17 1.29
N VAL A 66 2.39 -6.47 1.05
CA VAL A 66 1.88 -7.42 2.06
C VAL A 66 2.79 -7.47 3.28
N LEU A 67 4.10 -7.50 3.06
CA LEU A 67 5.09 -7.52 4.13
C LEU A 67 5.08 -6.23 4.96
N GLU A 68 4.83 -5.10 4.31
CA GLU A 68 4.77 -3.81 4.98
C GLU A 68 3.53 -3.67 5.86
N ILE A 69 2.37 -4.13 5.37
CA ILE A 69 1.17 -4.26 6.19
C ILE A 69 1.44 -5.21 7.36
N PHE A 70 2.11 -6.35 7.13
CA PHE A 70 2.45 -7.29 8.20
C PHE A 70 3.29 -6.64 9.30
N VAL A 71 4.35 -5.91 8.95
CA VAL A 71 5.20 -5.20 9.93
C VAL A 71 4.36 -4.19 10.72
N THR A 72 3.43 -3.50 10.07
CA THR A 72 2.54 -2.54 10.71
C THR A 72 1.63 -3.18 11.75
N VAL A 73 0.97 -4.29 11.36
CA VAL A 73 0.11 -5.05 12.27
C VAL A 73 0.93 -5.63 13.42
N LEU A 74 2.15 -6.09 13.16
CA LEU A 74 3.07 -6.60 14.17
C LEU A 74 3.49 -5.51 15.17
N THR A 75 3.80 -4.30 14.69
CA THR A 75 4.14 -3.17 15.58
C THR A 75 2.96 -2.74 16.46
N HIS A 76 1.73 -2.85 15.95
CA HIS A 76 0.51 -2.62 16.73
C HIS A 76 0.32 -3.72 17.80
N LEU A 77 0.55 -4.99 17.46
CA LEU A 77 0.53 -6.11 18.41
C LEU A 77 1.57 -6.00 19.54
N GLN A 78 2.73 -5.36 19.29
CA GLN A 78 3.80 -5.18 20.27
C GLN A 78 3.51 -4.08 21.32
N GLY A 79 2.28 -3.53 21.35
CA GLY A 79 1.89 -2.50 22.30
C GLY A 79 2.25 -1.08 21.86
N GLY A 80 2.60 -0.89 20.58
CA GLY A 80 2.52 0.42 19.98
C GLY A 80 1.06 0.88 20.03
N HIS A 81 0.74 1.88 20.88
CA HIS A 81 -0.52 2.60 20.72
C HIS A 81 -0.65 3.02 19.24
N LEU A 82 -1.89 3.16 18.74
CA LEU A 82 -2.22 3.81 17.46
C LEU A 82 -1.84 5.30 17.53
N LEU A 83 -0.57 5.57 17.78
CA LEU A 83 0.08 6.83 17.56
C LEU A 83 -0.10 7.07 16.07
N LEU A 84 -0.78 8.16 15.74
CA LEU A 84 -1.10 8.51 14.36
C LEU A 84 0.16 8.51 13.48
N GLU A 85 1.32 8.78 14.08
CA GLU A 85 2.61 8.92 13.43
C GLU A 85 3.17 7.61 12.80
N PRO A 86 3.38 6.49 13.52
CA PRO A 86 3.80 5.24 12.90
C PRO A 86 2.82 4.70 11.86
N PHE A 87 1.50 4.86 12.06
CA PHE A 87 0.50 4.48 11.07
C PHE A 87 0.60 5.31 9.77
N ILE A 88 0.79 6.62 9.89
CA ILE A 88 0.96 7.54 8.74
C ILE A 88 2.26 7.22 7.98
N ILE A 89 3.35 6.88 8.68
CA ILE A 89 4.64 6.54 8.04
C ILE A 89 4.47 5.31 7.14
N VAL A 90 3.83 4.26 7.65
CA VAL A 90 3.51 3.08 6.84
C VAL A 90 2.59 3.44 5.68
N GLY A 91 1.53 4.22 5.93
CA GLY A 91 0.62 4.65 4.86
C GLY A 91 1.33 5.39 3.73
N ILE A 92 2.35 6.19 4.05
CA ILE A 92 3.19 6.88 3.05
C ILE A 92 4.08 5.89 2.30
N ILE A 93 4.76 4.96 2.98
CA ILE A 93 5.64 3.99 2.32
C ILE A 93 4.81 3.08 1.38
N ALA A 94 3.62 2.64 1.81
CA ALA A 94 2.71 1.84 1.01
C ALA A 94 2.21 2.60 -0.23
N LEU A 95 1.92 3.90 -0.09
CA LEU A 95 1.55 4.78 -1.20
C LEU A 95 2.69 4.96 -2.20
N VAL A 96 3.91 5.21 -1.72
CA VAL A 96 5.10 5.35 -2.57
C VAL A 96 5.38 4.06 -3.34
N ARG A 97 5.30 2.92 -2.66
CA ARG A 97 5.45 1.58 -3.27
C ARG A 97 4.40 1.33 -4.36
N HIS A 98 3.14 1.68 -4.11
CA HIS A 98 2.07 1.55 -5.09
C HIS A 98 2.34 2.40 -6.35
N ILE A 99 2.78 3.65 -6.16
CA ILE A 99 3.14 4.54 -7.28
C ILE A 99 4.29 3.93 -8.11
N LEU A 100 5.36 3.44 -7.46
CA LEU A 100 6.48 2.81 -8.17
C LEU A 100 6.04 1.60 -8.99
N SER A 101 5.13 0.77 -8.44
CA SER A 101 4.55 -0.38 -9.14
C SER A 101 3.73 0.03 -10.37
N VAL A 102 2.90 1.07 -10.26
CA VAL A 102 2.13 1.61 -11.37
C VAL A 102 3.05 2.15 -12.47
N VAL A 103 4.12 2.86 -12.10
CA VAL A 103 5.10 3.39 -13.07
C VAL A 103 5.81 2.27 -13.83
N VAL A 104 6.28 1.23 -13.14
CA VAL A 104 6.98 0.10 -13.79
C VAL A 104 6.08 -0.63 -14.79
N ARG A 105 4.81 -0.89 -14.46
CA ARG A 105 3.85 -1.50 -15.39
C ARG A 105 3.67 -0.71 -16.68
N HIS A 106 3.63 0.62 -16.60
CA HIS A 106 3.41 1.48 -17.76
C HIS A 106 4.64 1.79 -18.60
N THR A 107 5.84 1.73 -18.02
CA THR A 107 7.06 2.05 -18.77
C THR A 107 7.41 0.95 -19.79
N VAL A 108 6.90 -0.28 -19.58
CA VAL A 108 7.40 -1.45 -20.31
C VAL A 108 6.36 -2.11 -21.23
N THR A 109 5.07 -1.80 -21.09
CA THR A 109 4.01 -2.20 -22.05
C THR A 109 4.03 -1.44 -23.38
N GLN A 110 5.17 -0.83 -23.75
CA GLN A 110 5.37 -0.25 -25.08
C GLN A 110 5.66 -1.34 -26.11
N THR A 111 4.61 -1.89 -26.73
CA THR A 111 4.74 -2.55 -28.03
C THR A 111 4.71 -1.50 -29.17
N PRO A 112 5.64 -1.55 -30.13
CA PRO A 112 5.76 -0.54 -31.19
C PRO A 112 4.82 -0.86 -32.35
N GLN A 113 3.50 -0.76 -32.16
CA GLN A 113 2.53 -0.73 -33.26
C GLN A 113 1.43 0.27 -32.91
N LEU A 114 1.67 1.53 -33.26
CA LEU A 114 0.81 2.68 -32.96
C LEU A 114 -0.59 2.54 -33.59
N GLY A 115 -1.48 1.82 -32.91
CA GLY A 115 -2.92 1.80 -33.14
C GLY A 115 -3.63 2.81 -32.25
N ARG A 116 -4.72 3.42 -32.75
CA ARG A 116 -5.54 4.42 -32.06
C ARG A 116 -6.07 3.93 -30.69
N GLU A 117 -6.21 2.62 -30.52
CA GLU A 117 -6.64 1.97 -29.27
C GLU A 117 -5.57 2.03 -28.18
N GLN A 118 -4.29 1.86 -28.53
CA GLN A 118 -3.17 1.89 -27.60
C GLN A 118 -2.87 3.31 -27.10
N LEU A 119 -3.18 4.33 -27.91
CA LEU A 119 -3.13 5.74 -27.51
C LEU A 119 -4.18 6.07 -26.44
N ILE A 120 -5.37 5.46 -26.53
CA ILE A 120 -6.46 5.64 -25.55
C ILE A 120 -6.09 4.94 -24.24
N GLU A 121 -5.49 3.75 -24.31
CA GLU A 121 -5.00 3.06 -23.12
C GLU A 121 -3.90 3.87 -22.42
N LEU A 122 -2.89 4.34 -23.16
CA LEU A 122 -1.82 5.17 -22.60
C LEU A 122 -2.32 6.47 -21.99
N THR A 123 -3.29 7.15 -22.62
CA THR A 123 -3.85 8.39 -22.04
C THR A 123 -4.69 8.12 -20.80
N THR A 124 -5.37 6.99 -20.74
CA THR A 124 -6.14 6.58 -19.54
C THR A 124 -5.20 6.39 -18.35
N TYR A 125 -4.10 5.68 -18.57
CA TYR A 125 -3.10 5.46 -17.53
C TYR A 125 -2.34 6.74 -17.14
N ALA A 126 -1.96 7.57 -18.11
CA ALA A 126 -1.35 8.88 -17.85
C ALA A 126 -2.30 9.82 -17.08
N GLY A 127 -3.61 9.78 -17.40
CA GLY A 127 -4.64 10.54 -16.71
C GLY A 127 -4.84 10.08 -15.27
N ALA A 128 -4.86 8.76 -15.03
CA ALA A 128 -4.94 8.20 -13.68
C ALA A 128 -3.72 8.56 -12.82
N ALA A 129 -2.51 8.44 -13.39
CA ALA A 129 -1.28 8.84 -12.71
C ALA A 129 -1.25 10.35 -12.39
N PHE A 130 -1.69 11.18 -13.33
CA PHE A 130 -1.80 12.63 -13.15
C PHE A 130 -2.79 12.99 -12.02
N LEU A 131 -3.96 12.34 -11.98
CA LEU A 131 -4.96 12.53 -10.93
C LEU A 131 -4.42 12.18 -9.53
N LEU A 132 -3.66 11.09 -9.43
CA LEU A 132 -3.05 10.67 -8.17
C LEU A 132 -1.96 11.65 -7.70
N VAL A 133 -1.10 12.12 -8.61
CA VAL A 133 -0.08 13.13 -8.30
C VAL A 133 -0.74 14.46 -7.91
N ALA A 134 -1.79 14.86 -8.62
CA ALA A 134 -2.55 16.06 -8.28
C ALA A 134 -3.21 15.94 -6.91
N GLY A 135 -3.85 14.80 -6.60
CA GLY A 135 -4.45 14.53 -5.30
C GLY A 135 -3.42 14.55 -4.16
N LEU A 136 -2.24 13.98 -4.39
CA LEU A 136 -1.13 14.03 -3.43
C LEU A 136 -0.58 15.44 -3.25
N ALA A 137 -0.39 16.19 -4.33
CA ALA A 137 0.06 17.58 -4.28
C ALA A 137 -0.93 18.46 -3.51
N LEU A 138 -2.23 18.28 -3.75
CA LEU A 138 -3.30 18.99 -3.06
C LEU A 138 -3.37 18.64 -1.56
N ALA A 139 -3.25 17.35 -1.23
CA ALA A 139 -3.19 16.87 0.15
C ALA A 139 -1.93 17.35 0.90
N ARG A 140 -0.82 17.56 0.19
CA ARG A 140 0.40 18.18 0.76
C ARG A 140 0.25 19.68 0.93
N TRP A 141 -0.49 20.35 0.05
CA TRP A 141 -0.70 21.80 0.13
C TRP A 141 -1.68 22.18 1.25
N SER A 142 -2.74 21.39 1.46
CA SER A 142 -3.70 21.63 2.55
C SER A 142 -3.08 21.48 3.94
N ARG A 143 -2.03 20.67 4.08
CA ARG A 143 -1.24 20.56 5.33
C ARG A 143 -0.28 21.73 5.57
N ARG A 144 -0.17 22.69 4.63
CA ARG A 144 0.73 23.86 4.73
C ARG A 144 0.03 25.16 5.16
N TRP A 145 -1.26 25.13 5.49
CA TRP A 145 -1.91 26.30 6.10
C TRP A 145 -2.12 26.03 7.59
N PRO A 146 -1.16 26.43 8.45
CA PRO A 146 -1.49 26.86 9.79
C PRO A 146 -2.60 27.90 9.66
N SER A 147 -3.76 27.63 10.23
CA SER A 147 -4.72 28.68 10.57
C SER A 147 -4.03 29.58 11.59
N GLU A 148 -3.37 30.63 11.08
CA GLU A 148 -2.93 31.75 11.89
C GLU A 148 -4.17 32.22 12.64
N THR A 149 -4.13 31.95 13.93
CA THR A 149 -5.21 32.14 14.88
C THR A 149 -5.68 33.58 14.86
N ALA A 150 -6.99 33.74 14.91
CA ALA A 150 -7.67 34.96 15.31
C ALA A 150 -6.99 35.64 16.53
N SER A 151 -6.91 36.97 16.46
CA SER A 151 -6.56 37.93 17.53
C SER A 151 -7.58 37.91 18.70
N PRO A 152 -7.54 38.77 19.76
CA PRO A 152 -6.56 39.78 20.23
C PRO A 152 -6.28 39.75 21.78
N ARG A 153 -5.32 40.55 22.29
CA ARG A 153 -5.43 41.44 23.49
C ARG A 153 -4.08 41.82 24.12
N SER A 154 -3.79 43.12 24.10
CA SER A 154 -3.29 43.89 25.25
C SER A 154 -3.74 45.34 25.09
#